data_AF-A0A8T7E2W6-F1
#
_entry.id   AF-A0A8T7E2W6-F1
#
_cell.length_a   1.000
_cell.length_b   1.000
_cell.length_c   1.000
_cell.angle_alpha   90.00
_cell.angle_beta   90.00
_cell.angle_gamma   90.00
#
_symmetry.space_group_name_H-M   'P 1'
#
loop_
_entity.id
_entity.type
_entity.pdbx_description
1 polymer ?
#
loop_
_entity_poly.entity_id
_entity_poly.type
_entity_poly.pdbx_seq_one_letter_code
_entity_poly.pdbx_strand_id
1 'polypeptide(L)'
;NFQRIPLVDTSNPFNASAIPGNDKSLLVIHIINTEKIPVDYERLLGMLEGAWLSAPNTIVIPAGKKMFAIELLLTPVIERLAIQRAAALGGRAELT
;
A
#
# COMPACT_ATOMS: atom_id res chain seq x y z
N ASN A 1 1.76 5.25 -3.70
CA ASN A 1 2.96 5.55 -2.89
C ASN A 1 2.82 4.93 -1.52
N PHE A 2 3.88 4.31 -1.00
CA PHE A 2 3.97 3.84 0.38
C PHE A 2 5.13 4.59 1.04
N GLN A 3 4.83 5.55 1.90
CA GLN A 3 5.83 6.40 2.54
C GLN A 3 5.86 6.11 4.03
N ARG A 4 7.02 5.72 4.56
CA ARG A 4 7.20 5.50 5.99
C ARG A 4 7.58 6.81 6.67
N ILE A 5 6.91 7.12 7.79
CA ILE A 5 7.14 8.32 8.59
C ILE A 5 7.55 7.90 10.00
N PRO A 6 8.76 8.23 10.49
CA PRO A 6 9.15 7.95 11.86
C PRO A 6 8.41 8.89 12.83
N LEU A 7 8.04 8.36 13.99
CA LEU A 7 7.41 9.12 15.09
C LEU A 7 8.39 9.44 16.22
N VAL A 8 9.68 9.28 15.95
CA VAL A 8 10.78 9.62 16.87
C VAL A 8 11.58 10.77 16.28
N ASP A 9 12.40 11.40 17.11
CA ASP A 9 13.28 12.47 16.66
C ASP A 9 14.25 11.97 15.59
N THR A 10 14.08 12.50 14.38
CA THR A 10 14.98 12.28 13.23
C THR A 10 15.52 13.60 12.70
N SER A 11 15.58 14.64 13.54
CA SER A 11 16.08 15.97 13.17
C SER A 11 17.55 15.95 12.73
N ASN A 12 18.38 15.09 13.32
CA ASN A 12 19.76 14.84 12.91
C ASN A 12 19.95 13.36 12.47
N PRO A 13 19.91 13.07 11.15
CA PRO A 13 20.05 11.71 10.65
C PRO A 13 21.48 11.16 10.76
N PHE A 14 22.49 12.00 10.96
CA PHE A 14 23.91 11.57 11.08
C PHE A 14 24.29 11.10 12.47
N ASN A 15 23.47 11.42 13.48
CA ASN A 15 23.69 11.02 14.88
C ASN A 15 22.59 10.07 15.40
N ALA A 16 21.83 9.45 14.50
CA ALA A 16 20.74 8.55 14.87
C ALA A 16 21.29 7.25 15.48
N SER A 17 20.82 6.89 16.68
CA SER A 17 21.30 5.67 17.37
C SER A 17 20.80 4.37 16.72
N ALA A 18 19.65 4.40 16.03
CA ALA A 18 19.09 3.25 15.32
C ALA A 18 18.01 3.65 14.31
N ILE A 19 17.73 2.79 13.33
CA ILE A 19 16.60 2.94 12.42
C ILE A 19 15.29 2.73 13.21
N PRO A 20 14.31 3.63 13.11
CA PRO A 20 13.03 3.47 13.82
C PRO A 20 12.35 2.15 13.46
N GLY A 21 11.86 1.44 14.48
CA GLY A 21 11.09 0.20 14.32
C GLY A 21 9.65 0.46 13.85
N ASN A 22 8.90 -0.61 13.61
CA ASN A 22 7.50 -0.53 13.16
C ASN A 22 6.58 0.11 14.21
N ASP A 23 6.89 -0.09 15.49
CA ASP A 23 6.26 0.53 16.66
C ASP A 23 6.48 2.06 16.72
N LYS A 24 7.55 2.54 16.08
CA LYS A 24 7.97 3.95 16.06
C LYS A 24 7.74 4.59 14.70
N SER A 25 6.82 4.07 13.89
CA SER A 25 6.59 4.55 12.54
C SER A 25 5.13 4.42 12.11
N LEU A 26 4.72 5.34 11.26
CA LEU A 26 3.51 5.25 10.46
C LEU A 26 3.85 4.98 9.00
N LEU A 27 2.85 4.59 8.23
CA LEU A 27 2.92 4.48 6.79
C LEU A 27 1.78 5.28 6.16
N VAL A 28 2.14 6.22 5.29
CA VAL A 28 1.21 6.98 4.45
C VAL A 28 1.10 6.27 3.11
N ILE A 29 -0.12 5.87 2.75
CA ILE A 29 -0.42 5.21 1.49
C ILE A 29 -1.29 6.15 0.67
N HIS A 30 -0.74 6.62 -0.45
CA HIS A 30 -1.46 7.47 -1.40
C HIS A 30 -1.72 6.74 -2.71
N ILE A 31 -2.99 6.68 -3.12
CA ILE A 31 -3.44 6.00 -4.33
C ILE A 31 -3.82 7.05 -5.37
N ILE A 32 -3.02 7.15 -6.43
CA ILE A 32 -3.25 8.14 -7.51
C ILE A 32 -4.30 7.62 -8.49
N ASN A 33 -4.20 6.35 -8.88
CA ASN A 33 -5.08 5.75 -9.89
C ASN A 33 -6.11 4.84 -9.24
N THR A 34 -7.20 5.44 -8.79
CA THR A 34 -8.33 4.75 -8.14
C THR A 34 -9.13 3.87 -9.11
N GLU A 35 -9.03 4.09 -10.42
CA GLU A 35 -9.66 3.24 -11.45
C GLU A 35 -8.95 1.90 -11.60
N LYS A 36 -7.61 1.91 -11.54
CA LYS A 36 -6.79 0.69 -11.63
C LYS A 36 -6.70 -0.04 -10.30
N ILE A 37 -6.74 0.71 -9.20
CA ILE A 37 -6.68 0.20 -7.84
C ILE A 37 -7.98 0.63 -7.15
N PRO A 38 -9.10 -0.08 -7.37
CA PRO A 38 -10.33 0.20 -6.66
C PRO A 38 -10.13 -0.11 -5.18
N VAL A 39 -10.39 0.87 -4.32
CA VAL A 39 -10.18 0.75 -2.88
C VAL A 39 -11.46 1.04 -2.13
N ASP A 40 -11.87 0.08 -1.31
CA ASP A 40 -12.89 0.24 -0.29
C ASP A 40 -12.22 0.71 1.02
N TYR A 41 -12.25 2.02 1.24
CA TYR A 41 -11.62 2.61 2.42
C TYR A 41 -12.35 2.25 3.71
N GLU A 42 -13.66 2.07 3.70
CA GLU A 42 -14.42 1.69 4.89
C GLU A 42 -14.00 0.30 5.37
N ARG A 43 -13.91 -0.66 4.43
CA ARG A 43 -13.41 -2.00 4.72
C ARG A 43 -11.96 -1.97 5.19
N LEU A 44 -11.09 -1.18 4.54
CA LEU A 44 -9.69 -1.07 4.95
C LEU A 44 -9.56 -0.52 6.38
N LEU A 45 -10.33 0.51 6.75
CA LEU A 45 -10.31 1.07 8.10
C LEU A 45 -10.78 0.06 9.15
N GLY A 46 -11.80 -0.74 8.82
CA GLY A 46 -12.27 -1.82 9.71
C GLY A 46 -11.26 -2.95 9.92
N MET A 47 -10.44 -3.24 8.90
CA MET A 47 -9.42 -4.31 8.97
C MET A 47 -8.08 -3.82 9.53
N LEU A 48 -7.73 -2.55 9.30
CA LEU A 48 -6.46 -1.94 9.69
C LEU A 48 -6.69 -1.06 10.92
N GLU A 49 -6.89 -1.66 12.09
CA GLU A 49 -7.13 -0.88 13.31
C GLU A 49 -6.02 0.17 13.57
N GLY A 50 -6.43 1.36 14.01
CA GLY A 50 -5.53 2.50 14.16
C GLY A 50 -5.17 3.21 12.85
N ALA A 51 -5.78 2.81 11.72
CA ALA A 51 -5.71 3.55 10.47
C ALA A 51 -6.73 4.69 10.44
N TRP A 52 -6.42 5.73 9.65
CA TRP A 52 -7.33 6.83 9.36
C TRP A 52 -7.06 7.41 7.97
N LEU A 53 -8.01 8.16 7.42
CA LEU A 53 -7.82 8.90 6.18
C LEU A 53 -7.22 10.27 6.50
N SER A 54 -6.08 10.59 5.88
CA SER A 54 -5.52 11.95 5.90
C SER A 54 -6.00 12.81 4.73
N ALA A 55 -6.48 12.17 3.66
CA ALA A 55 -7.13 12.79 2.50
C ALA A 55 -8.04 11.74 1.80
N PRO A 56 -8.92 12.14 0.85
CA PRO A 56 -9.83 11.21 0.18
C PRO A 56 -9.16 9.97 -0.43
N ASN A 57 -7.95 10.13 -0.98
CA ASN A 57 -7.17 9.05 -1.60
C ASN A 57 -5.89 8.69 -0.81
N THR A 58 -5.86 9.03 0.48
CA THR A 58 -4.68 8.83 1.32
C THR A 58 -5.06 8.27 2.67
N ILE A 59 -4.57 7.07 2.96
CA ILE A 59 -4.73 6.40 4.25
C ILE A 59 -3.40 6.41 4.99
N VAL A 60 -3.46 6.66 6.29
CA VAL A 60 -2.33 6.53 7.21
C VAL A 60 -2.57 5.31 8.09
N ILE A 61 -1.56 4.47 8.25
CA ILE A 61 -1.65 3.22 9.00
C ILE A 61 -0.45 3.06 9.95
N PRO A 62 -0.58 2.28 11.03
CA PRO A 62 0.58 1.83 11.81
C PRO A 62 1.54 1.01 10.93
N ALA A 63 2.85 1.27 11.01
CA ALA A 63 3.82 0.60 10.13
C ALA A 63 3.87 -0.92 10.33
N GLY A 64 3.52 -1.43 11.52
CA GLY A 64 3.39 -2.87 11.78
C GLY A 64 2.33 -3.56 10.91
N LYS A 65 1.33 -2.83 10.41
CA LYS A 65 0.26 -3.34 9.54
C LYS A 65 0.58 -3.21 8.05
N LYS A 66 1.81 -2.80 7.69
CA LYS A 66 2.26 -2.59 6.31
C LYS A 66 2.00 -3.77 5.39
N MET A 67 2.45 -4.97 5.77
CA MET A 67 2.34 -6.14 4.89
C MET A 67 0.89 -6.52 4.63
N PHE A 68 0.06 -6.46 5.67
CA PHE A 68 -1.36 -6.72 5.54
C PHE A 68 -2.05 -5.68 4.65
N ALA A 69 -1.72 -4.39 4.81
CA ALA A 69 -2.24 -3.35 3.91
C ALA A 69 -1.81 -3.54 2.45
N ILE A 70 -0.56 -3.95 2.22
CA ILE A 70 -0.05 -4.26 0.86
C ILE A 70 -0.84 -5.42 0.25
N GLU A 71 -1.08 -6.48 1.00
CA GLU A 71 -1.87 -7.63 0.54
C GLU A 71 -3.30 -7.21 0.18
N LEU A 72 -3.99 -6.50 1.07
CA LEU A 72 -5.37 -6.04 0.82
C LEU A 72 -5.49 -5.13 -0.41
N LEU A 73 -4.46 -4.32 -0.68
CA LEU A 73 -4.46 -3.36 -1.79
C LEU A 73 -4.00 -3.98 -3.12
N LEU A 74 -2.94 -4.79 -3.11
CA LEU A 74 -2.25 -5.22 -4.33
C LEU A 74 -2.65 -6.60 -4.82
N THR A 75 -3.06 -7.53 -3.95
CA THR A 75 -3.50 -8.87 -4.36
C THR A 75 -4.56 -8.83 -5.48
N PRO A 76 -5.69 -8.09 -5.35
CA PRO A 76 -6.70 -8.05 -6.42
C PRO A 76 -6.18 -7.41 -7.71
N VAL A 77 -5.25 -6.46 -7.61
CA VAL A 77 -4.62 -5.82 -8.77
C VAL A 77 -3.72 -6.81 -9.52
N ILE A 78 -2.91 -7.57 -8.79
CA ILE A 78 -1.99 -8.57 -9.36
C ILE A 78 -2.79 -9.69 -10.02
N GLU A 79 -3.84 -10.19 -9.38
CA GLU A 79 -4.73 -11.22 -9.94
C GLU A 79 -5.35 -10.75 -11.27
N ARG A 80 -5.86 -9.52 -11.31
CA ARG A 80 -6.39 -8.92 -12.54
C ARG A 80 -5.35 -8.84 -13.64
N LEU A 81 -4.12 -8.43 -13.31
CA LEU A 81 -3.02 -8.34 -14.29
C LEU A 81 -2.60 -9.73 -14.80
N ALA A 82 -2.60 -10.75 -13.93
CA ALA A 82 -2.28 -12.12 -14.32
C ALA A 82 -3.30 -12.68 -15.33
N ILE A 83 -4.60 -12.46 -15.08
CA ILE A 83 -5.69 -12.85 -15.99
C ILE A 83 -5.55 -12.13 -17.34
N GLN A 84 -5.34 -10.81 -17.32
CA GLN A 84 -5.16 -10.02 -18.55
C GLN A 84 -3.96 -10.48 -19.37
N ARG A 85 -2.84 -10.81 -18.71
CA ARG A 85 -1.66 -11.37 -19.36
C ARG A 85 -1.96 -12.71 -20.02
N ALA A 86 -2.66 -13.61 -19.32
CA ALA A 86 -3.02 -14.91 -19.87
C ALA A 86 -3.90 -14.77 -21.13
N ALA A 87 -4.90 -13.90 -21.10
CA ALA A 87 -5.75 -13.63 -22.26
C ALA A 87 -4.96 -13.04 -23.44
N ALA A 88 -4.06 -12.09 -23.18
CA ALA A 88 -3.22 -11.47 -24.22
C ALA A 88 -2.21 -12.45 -24.85
N LEU A 89 -1.77 -13.46 -24.11
CA LEU A 89 -0.90 -14.53 -24.62
C LEU A 89 -1.69 -15.58 -25.40
N GLY A 90 -2.90 -15.93 -24.96
CA GLY A 90 -3.79 -16.84 -25.68
C GLY A 90 -4.22 -16.32 -27.05
N GLY A 91 -4.58 -15.03 -27.15
CA GLY A 91 -4.94 -14.40 -28.43
C GLY A 91 -3.77 -14.19 -29.40
N ARG A 92 -2.52 -14.36 -28.95
CA ARG A 92 -1.33 -14.30 -29.81
C ARG A 92 -1.05 -15.63 -30.54
N ALA A 93 -1.56 -16.75 -30.04
CA ALA A 93 -1.36 -18.06 -30.64
C ALA A 93 -2.27 -18.32 -31.85
N GLU A 94 -3.37 -17.55 -32.01
CA GLU A 94 -4.31 -17.68 -33.14
C GLU A 94 -3.96 -16.79 -34.35
N LEU A 95 -2.89 -15.99 -34.27
CA LEU A 95 -2.47 -15.02 -35.30
C LEU A 95 -1.14 -15.37 -36.02
N THR A 96 -0.65 -16.60 -35.85
CA THR A 96 0.52 -17.18 -36.56
C THR A 96 0.14 -18.51 -37.17
#